data_AF-A0A2G4F5S6-F1
#
_entry.id   AF-A0A2G4F5S6-F1
#
_cell.length_a   1.000
_cell.length_b   1.000
_cell.length_c   1.000
_cell.angle_alpha   90.00
_cell.angle_beta   90.00
_cell.angle_gamma   90.00
#
_symmetry.space_group_name_H-M   'P 1'
#
loop_
_entity.id
_entity.type
_entity.pdbx_description
1 polymer ?
#
loop_
_entity_poly.entity_id
_entity_poly.type
_entity_poly.pdbx_seq_one_letter_code
_entity_poly.pdbx_strand_id
1 'polypeptide(L)'
;MSRKRPARSSNPDLRRGIAEIEAKLLSWLTPIRFKPLRLSHLTQKLRDRLLTLPVMMAVVLSLVYRRISGLSEVIRVLESEGLLWVEPFKVSKQALSKRLACLPPDAFQ
;
A
#
# COMPACT_ATOMS: atom_id res chain seq x y z
N MET A 1 15.16 -12.62 -46.70
CA MET A 1 15.51 -11.36 -46.01
C MET A 1 14.35 -10.92 -45.11
N SER A 2 14.46 -11.11 -43.79
CA SER A 2 13.37 -10.83 -42.83
C SER A 2 13.53 -9.41 -42.26
N ARG A 3 12.58 -8.51 -42.59
CA ARG A 3 12.58 -7.13 -42.09
C ARG A 3 12.18 -7.12 -40.61
N LYS A 4 13.13 -6.86 -39.71
CA LYS A 4 12.87 -6.62 -38.28
C LYS A 4 11.95 -5.40 -38.14
N ARG A 5 10.82 -5.56 -37.43
CA ARG A 5 9.91 -4.47 -37.08
C ARG A 5 10.65 -3.48 -36.16
N PRO A 6 10.55 -2.15 -36.37
CA PRO A 6 11.18 -1.19 -35.47
C PRO A 6 10.53 -1.27 -34.09
N ALA A 7 11.35 -1.19 -33.04
CA ALA A 7 10.89 -1.21 -31.66
C ALA A 7 9.94 -0.02 -31.43
N ARG A 8 8.75 -0.28 -30.89
CA ARG A 8 7.81 0.75 -30.42
C ARG A 8 8.55 1.64 -29.42
N SER A 9 8.77 2.91 -29.77
CA SER A 9 9.26 3.90 -28.81
C SER A 9 8.25 3.97 -27.66
N SER A 10 8.69 3.59 -26.46
CA SER A 10 7.89 3.73 -25.24
C SER A 10 7.46 5.19 -25.09
N ASN A 11 6.17 5.40 -24.81
CA ASN A 11 5.53 6.71 -24.85
C ASN A 11 6.27 7.68 -23.89
N PRO A 12 6.89 8.76 -24.39
CA PRO A 12 7.71 9.67 -23.56
C PRO A 12 6.88 10.37 -22.48
N ASP A 13 5.55 10.45 -22.67
CA ASP A 13 4.61 11.04 -21.72
C ASP A 13 4.54 10.28 -20.38
N LEU A 14 4.78 8.97 -20.37
CA LEU A 14 4.80 8.18 -19.12
C LEU A 14 5.96 8.60 -18.20
N ARG A 15 6.99 9.28 -18.72
CA ARG A 15 8.12 9.78 -17.94
C ARG A 15 7.85 11.14 -17.30
N ARG A 16 6.85 11.89 -17.80
CA ARG A 16 6.47 13.18 -17.21
C ARG A 16 5.74 12.93 -15.89
N GLY A 17 6.20 13.58 -14.83
CA GLY A 17 5.60 13.47 -13.49
C GLY A 17 6.07 12.30 -12.64
N ILE A 18 6.88 11.36 -13.16
CA ILE A 18 7.45 10.28 -12.32
C ILE A 18 8.25 10.88 -11.17
N ALA A 19 9.07 11.90 -11.43
CA ALA A 19 9.88 12.56 -10.40
C ALA A 19 9.03 13.27 -9.34
N GLU A 20 7.87 13.84 -9.72
CA GLU A 20 6.95 14.50 -8.79
C GLU A 20 6.17 13.49 -7.95
N ILE A 21 5.71 12.41 -8.58
CA ILE A 21 5.08 11.28 -7.91
C ILE A 21 6.08 10.62 -6.96
N GLU A 22 7.32 10.42 -7.39
CA GLU A 22 8.42 9.88 -6.60
C GLU A 22 8.73 10.77 -5.40
N ALA A 23 8.87 12.09 -5.61
CA ALA A 23 9.09 13.04 -4.50
C ALA A 23 7.92 13.03 -3.51
N LYS A 24 6.67 12.96 -3.99
CA LYS A 24 5.47 12.92 -3.16
C LYS A 24 5.37 11.61 -2.39
N LEU A 25 5.66 10.48 -3.03
CA LEU A 25 5.76 9.17 -2.40
C LEU A 25 6.89 9.15 -1.37
N LEU A 26 8.07 9.65 -1.69
CA LEU A 26 9.22 9.77 -0.77
C LEU A 26 8.90 10.66 0.44
N SER A 27 8.11 11.72 0.25
CA SER A 27 7.62 12.55 1.35
C SER A 27 6.74 11.75 2.31
N TRP A 28 5.89 10.87 1.77
CA TRP A 28 5.05 9.97 2.55
C TRP A 28 5.86 8.82 3.13
N LEU A 29 6.97 8.44 2.47
CA LEU A 29 7.92 7.37 2.82
C LEU A 29 9.03 7.80 3.80
N THR A 30 9.06 9.07 4.20
CA THR A 30 10.12 9.59 5.08
C THR A 30 10.04 8.95 6.48
N PRO A 31 11.16 8.45 7.06
CA PRO A 31 11.18 7.57 8.24
C PRO A 31 10.41 8.04 9.48
N ILE A 32 10.20 9.35 9.63
CA ILE A 32 9.36 9.94 10.69
C ILE A 32 7.94 9.35 10.68
N ARG A 33 7.43 8.87 9.53
CA ARG A 33 6.11 8.23 9.41
C ARG A 33 6.14 6.69 9.44
N PHE A 34 7.31 6.05 9.32
CA PHE A 34 7.50 4.58 9.29
C PHE A 34 8.03 4.04 10.60
N LYS A 35 8.69 4.88 11.39
CA LYS A 35 9.16 4.48 12.71
C LYS A 35 7.91 4.20 13.55
N PRO A 36 7.73 2.99 14.11
CA PRO A 36 6.70 2.79 15.11
C PRO A 36 6.99 3.83 16.20
N LEU A 37 6.06 4.77 16.38
CA LEU A 37 6.12 5.82 17.37
C LEU A 37 6.12 5.15 18.74
N ARG A 38 7.28 4.67 19.19
CA ARG A 38 7.51 4.17 20.54
C ARG A 38 7.42 5.31 21.55
N LEU A 39 7.29 6.57 21.11
CA LEU A 39 7.45 7.73 21.97
C LEU A 39 6.42 8.86 21.82
N SER A 40 5.44 8.83 20.91
CA SER A 40 4.49 9.95 20.80
C SER A 40 3.04 9.48 20.95
N HIS A 41 2.46 9.90 22.07
CA HIS A 41 1.06 9.84 22.50
C HIS A 41 0.64 8.51 23.15
N LEU A 42 0.53 8.56 24.48
CA LEU A 42 0.06 7.54 25.41
C LEU A 42 -1.42 7.12 25.21
N THR A 43 -1.98 7.33 24.02
CA THR A 43 -3.41 7.10 23.69
C THR A 43 -3.63 6.22 22.45
N GLN A 44 -2.59 5.86 21.70
CA GLN A 44 -2.76 4.99 20.52
C GLN A 44 -2.95 3.53 20.92
N LYS A 45 -4.10 2.95 20.56
CA LYS A 45 -4.47 1.56 20.80
C LYS A 45 -3.51 0.65 19.99
N LEU A 46 -3.15 -0.52 20.52
CA LEU A 46 -2.26 -1.52 19.88
C LEU A 46 -2.55 -1.78 18.39
N ARG A 47 -3.81 -1.66 17.96
CA ARG A 47 -4.25 -1.84 16.57
C ARG A 47 -3.65 -0.81 15.61
N ASP A 48 -3.45 0.43 16.08
CA ASP A 48 -2.85 1.50 15.28
C ASP A 48 -1.35 1.25 15.01
N ARG A 49 -0.74 0.38 15.83
CA ARG A 49 0.69 0.03 15.76
C ARG A 49 0.99 -1.12 14.79
N LEU A 50 0.01 -1.99 14.54
CA LEU A 50 0.13 -3.14 13.61
C LEU A 50 -0.39 -2.78 12.20
N LEU A 51 -1.51 -2.06 12.12
CA LEU A 51 -2.06 -1.58 10.84
C LEU A 51 -1.54 -0.16 10.54
N THR A 52 -0.23 -0.09 10.30
CA THR A 52 0.45 1.15 9.89
C THR A 52 0.07 1.51 8.45
N LEU A 53 0.36 2.74 8.03
CA LEU A 53 0.11 3.20 6.65
C LEU A 53 0.70 2.26 5.57
N PRO A 54 1.95 1.77 5.67
CA PRO A 54 2.50 0.81 4.71
C PRO A 54 1.68 -0.48 4.60
N VAL A 55 1.16 -0.96 5.73
CA VAL A 55 0.32 -2.16 5.77
C VAL A 55 -1.02 -1.89 5.10
N MET A 56 -1.63 -0.74 5.40
CA MET A 56 -2.88 -0.33 4.75
C MET A 56 -2.70 -0.15 3.24
N MET A 57 -1.55 0.35 2.78
CA MET A 57 -1.26 0.42 1.35
C MET A 57 -1.07 -0.95 0.71
N ALA A 58 -0.39 -1.88 1.37
CA ALA A 58 -0.28 -3.24 0.86
C ALA A 58 -1.66 -3.91 0.70
N VAL A 59 -2.58 -3.65 1.64
CA VAL A 59 -3.98 -4.12 1.58
C VAL A 59 -4.74 -3.47 0.43
N VAL A 60 -4.68 -2.14 0.27
CA VAL A 60 -5.39 -1.43 -0.81
C VAL A 60 -4.88 -1.86 -2.19
N LEU A 61 -3.56 -1.94 -2.36
CA LEU A 61 -2.96 -2.43 -3.60
C LEU A 61 -3.35 -3.90 -3.87
N SER A 62 -3.46 -4.72 -2.84
CA SER A 62 -3.91 -6.11 -3.00
C SER A 62 -5.38 -6.21 -3.43
N LEU A 63 -6.25 -5.34 -2.92
CA LEU A 63 -7.65 -5.28 -3.34
C LEU A 63 -7.81 -4.73 -4.77
N VAL A 64 -7.13 -3.62 -5.07
CA VAL A 64 -7.32 -2.88 -6.33
C VAL A 64 -6.47 -3.47 -7.46
N TYR A 65 -5.16 -3.65 -7.23
CA TYR A 65 -4.20 -4.06 -8.24
C TYR A 65 -4.13 -5.58 -8.41
N ARG A 66 -4.07 -6.35 -7.32
CA ARG A 66 -4.11 -7.83 -7.40
C ARG A 66 -5.52 -8.39 -7.58
N ARG A 67 -6.56 -7.54 -7.64
CA ARG A 67 -7.98 -7.91 -7.82
C ARG A 67 -8.49 -8.96 -6.82
N ILE A 68 -7.91 -9.01 -5.62
CA ILE A 68 -8.33 -9.99 -4.61
C ILE A 68 -9.75 -9.67 -4.17
N SER A 69 -10.63 -10.66 -4.30
CA SER A 69 -12.06 -10.50 -4.11
C SER A 69 -12.42 -10.45 -2.62
N GLY A 70 -12.35 -9.25 -2.04
CA GLY A 70 -12.90 -8.94 -0.73
C GLY A 70 -11.95 -9.12 0.45
N LEU A 71 -12.38 -8.59 1.60
CA LEU A 71 -11.52 -8.46 2.80
C LEU A 71 -11.14 -9.80 3.42
N SER A 72 -12.03 -10.79 3.41
CA SER A 72 -11.72 -12.10 4.00
C SER A 72 -10.56 -12.77 3.27
N GLU A 73 -10.51 -12.64 1.95
CA GLU A 73 -9.46 -13.24 1.13
C GLU A 73 -8.13 -12.50 1.30
N VAL A 74 -8.15 -11.17 1.36
CA VAL A 74 -6.94 -10.40 1.65
C VAL A 74 -6.38 -10.72 3.03
N ILE A 75 -7.22 -10.91 4.04
CA ILE A 75 -6.77 -11.32 5.38
C ILE A 75 -6.17 -12.72 5.33
N ARG A 76 -6.81 -13.67 4.63
CA ARG A 76 -6.27 -15.03 4.46
C ARG A 76 -4.86 -14.99 3.86
N VAL A 77 -4.68 -14.25 2.77
CA VAL A 77 -3.38 -14.10 2.10
C VAL A 77 -2.38 -13.38 3.00
N LEU A 78 -2.78 -12.34 3.72
CA LEU A 78 -1.92 -11.65 4.69
C LEU A 78 -1.46 -12.58 5.82
N GLU A 79 -2.30 -13.50 6.27
CA GLU A 79 -1.97 -14.43 7.34
C GLU A 79 -1.10 -15.61 6.88
N SER A 80 -1.28 -16.08 5.64
CA SER A 80 -0.55 -17.23 5.10
C SER A 80 0.77 -16.87 4.42
N GLU A 81 0.75 -15.81 3.61
CA GLU A 81 1.84 -15.46 2.68
C GLU A 81 2.39 -14.05 2.94
N GLY A 82 1.64 -13.20 3.61
CA GLY A 82 1.92 -11.77 3.69
C GLY A 82 1.39 -11.00 2.48
N LEU A 83 1.64 -9.69 2.43
CA LEU A 83 1.19 -8.84 1.32
C LEU A 83 2.31 -7.90 0.85
N LEU A 84 2.74 -8.05 -0.41
CA LEU A 84 3.78 -7.22 -1.03
C LEU A 84 5.07 -7.21 -0.20
N TRP A 85 5.32 -6.13 0.55
CA TRP A 85 6.47 -5.91 1.43
C TRP A 85 6.15 -6.14 2.92
N VAL A 86 4.95 -6.63 3.22
CA VAL A 86 4.46 -6.87 4.58
C VAL A 86 4.55 -8.36 4.88
N GLU A 87 5.30 -8.69 5.92
CA GLU A 87 5.41 -10.07 6.43
C GLU A 87 4.06 -10.63 6.91
N PRO A 88 3.89 -11.96 6.95
CA PRO A 88 2.64 -12.55 7.40
C PRO A 88 2.36 -12.29 8.89
N PHE A 89 1.14 -11.81 9.22
CA PHE A 89 0.70 -11.70 10.61
C PHE A 89 -0.82 -11.71 10.75
N LYS A 90 -1.30 -12.10 11.94
CA LYS A 90 -2.73 -12.23 12.23
C LYS A 90 -3.42 -10.89 12.45
N VAL A 91 -4.54 -10.68 11.75
CA VAL A 91 -5.35 -9.47 11.86
C VAL A 91 -6.83 -9.82 11.81
N SER A 92 -7.60 -9.28 12.77
CA SER A 92 -9.05 -9.46 12.73
C SER A 92 -9.69 -8.63 11.61
N LYS A 93 -10.71 -9.21 10.95
CA LYS A 93 -11.51 -8.50 9.93
C LYS A 93 -12.09 -7.18 10.43
N GLN A 94 -12.49 -7.14 11.70
CA GLN A 94 -13.01 -5.93 12.33
C GLN A 94 -11.94 -4.83 12.43
N ALA A 95 -10.69 -5.17 12.75
CA ALA A 95 -9.61 -4.20 12.84
C ALA A 95 -9.29 -3.60 11.47
N LEU A 96 -9.23 -4.44 10.44
CA LEU A 96 -8.96 -4.01 9.08
C LEU A 96 -10.10 -3.15 8.51
N SER A 97 -11.34 -3.58 8.71
CA SER A 97 -12.53 -2.82 8.27
C SER A 97 -12.62 -1.45 8.93
N LYS A 98 -12.37 -1.34 10.25
CA LYS A 98 -12.33 -0.04 10.95
C LYS A 98 -11.23 0.86 10.40
N ARG A 99 -10.06 0.32 10.06
CA ARG A 99 -8.96 1.12 9.49
C ARG A 99 -9.25 1.59 8.08
N LEU A 100 -9.82 0.74 7.23
CA LEU A 100 -10.24 1.14 5.88
C LEU A 100 -11.30 2.25 5.92
N ALA A 101 -12.24 2.18 6.86
CA ALA A 101 -13.24 3.23 7.06
C ALA A 101 -12.65 4.58 7.55
N CYS A 102 -11.46 4.56 8.14
CA CYS A 102 -10.74 5.77 8.57
C CYS A 102 -9.82 6.35 7.48
N LEU A 103 -9.74 5.74 6.29
CA LEU A 103 -8.95 6.31 5.20
C LEU A 103 -9.65 7.56 4.66
N PRO A 104 -8.91 8.66 4.41
CA PRO A 104 -9.50 9.86 3.85
C PRO A 104 -10.04 9.56 2.45
N PRO A 105 -11.27 9.99 2.12
CA PRO A 105 -11.88 9.73 0.80
C PRO A 105 -11.04 10.33 -0.34
N ASP A 106 -10.34 11.43 -0.09
CA ASP A 106 -9.43 12.09 -1.04
C ASP A 106 -8.25 11.21 -1.48
N ALA A 107 -7.97 10.10 -0.77
CA ALA A 107 -6.94 9.15 -1.16
C ALA A 107 -7.30 8.28 -2.38
N PHE A 108 -8.55 8.36 -2.85
CA PHE A 108 -9.08 7.53 -3.94
C PHE A 108 -9.62 8.32 -5.14
N GLN A 109 -9.36 9.63 -5.21
CA GLN A 109 -9.60 10.46 -6.40
C GLN A 109 -8.44 10.35 -7.41
#